data_AF-A0A4D4KU01-F1
#
_entry.id   AF-A0A4D4KU01-F1
#
_cell.length_a   1.000
_cell.length_b   1.000
_cell.length_c   1.000
_cell.angle_alpha   90.00
_cell.angle_beta   90.00
_cell.angle_gamma   90.00
#
_symmetry.space_group_name_H-M   'P 1'
#
loop_
_entity.id
_entity.type
_entity.pdbx_description
1 polymer ?
#
loop_
_entity_poly.entity_id
_entity_poly.type
_entity_poly.pdbx_seq_one_letter_code
_entity_poly.pdbx_strand_id
1 'polypeptide(L)'
;MFEKHRARRDARARHRHLMNAALDLVGMFGDHSATSADLIALVFGQHAIEIGEDEAARYLDAARVTRGQRLPAGNELKDRTSPLRSPRPIG
;
A
#
# COMPACT_ATOMS: atom_id res chain seq x y z
N MET A 1 34.17 -5.96 0.71
CA MET A 1 33.54 -4.64 0.93
C MET A 1 32.61 -4.20 -0.22
N PHE A 2 32.96 -4.46 -1.48
CA PHE A 2 32.20 -4.03 -2.68
C PHE A 2 30.79 -4.61 -2.87
N GLU A 3 30.54 -5.85 -2.44
CA GLU A 3 29.22 -6.50 -2.59
C GLU A 3 28.12 -5.80 -1.80
N LYS A 4 28.43 -5.34 -0.57
CA LYS A 4 27.49 -4.59 0.27
C LYS A 4 27.05 -3.28 -0.39
N HIS A 5 27.94 -2.63 -1.16
CA HIS A 5 27.61 -1.40 -1.88
C HIS A 5 26.76 -1.65 -3.13
N ARG A 6 26.91 -2.80 -3.79
CA ARG A 6 26.03 -3.21 -4.92
C ARG A 6 24.63 -3.54 -4.43
N ALA A 7 24.50 -4.40 -3.42
CA ALA A 7 23.21 -4.76 -2.83
C ALA A 7 22.40 -3.54 -2.35
N ARG A 8 23.07 -2.55 -1.73
CA ARG A 8 22.42 -1.29 -1.32
C ARG A 8 21.97 -0.44 -2.52
N ARG A 9 22.71 -0.46 -3.62
CA ARG A 9 22.32 0.25 -4.85
C ARG A 9 21.10 -0.40 -5.50
N ASP A 10 21.10 -1.72 -5.59
CA ASP A 10 20.02 -2.48 -6.22
C ASP A 10 18.72 -2.34 -5.41
N ALA A 11 18.81 -2.41 -4.07
CA ALA A 11 17.68 -2.15 -3.19
C ALA A 11 17.11 -0.73 -3.35
N ARG A 12 17.98 0.29 -3.50
CA ARG A 12 17.56 1.68 -3.74
C ARG A 12 16.90 1.85 -5.10
N ALA A 13 17.44 1.23 -6.14
CA ALA A 13 16.86 1.25 -7.47
C ALA A 13 15.46 0.62 -7.45
N ARG A 14 15.33 -0.59 -6.88
CA ARG A 14 14.05 -1.28 -6.69
C ARG A 14 13.04 -0.41 -5.94
N HIS A 15 13.44 0.16 -4.81
CA HIS A 15 12.59 1.05 -4.02
C HIS A 15 12.10 2.26 -4.83
N ARG A 16 13.00 2.91 -5.59
CA ARG A 16 12.64 4.04 -6.45
C ARG A 16 11.65 3.65 -7.54
N HIS A 17 11.84 2.50 -8.19
CA HIS A 17 10.91 2.00 -9.21
C HIS A 17 9.51 1.78 -8.63
N LEU A 18 9.43 1.12 -7.47
CA LEU A 18 8.16 0.86 -6.79
C LEU A 18 7.47 2.15 -6.33
N MET A 19 8.23 3.08 -5.76
CA MET A 19 7.67 4.34 -5.27
C MET A 19 7.18 5.23 -6.40
N ASN A 20 7.93 5.33 -7.51
CA ASN A 20 7.50 6.09 -8.68
C ASN A 20 6.22 5.50 -9.28
N ALA A 21 6.16 4.18 -9.48
CA ALA A 21 4.95 3.52 -9.99
C ALA A 21 3.73 3.73 -9.08
N ALA A 22 3.92 3.66 -7.75
CA ALA A 22 2.84 3.93 -6.80
C ALA A 22 2.37 5.40 -6.85
N LEU A 23 3.30 6.35 -6.98
CA LEU A 23 2.96 7.76 -7.19
C LEU A 23 2.24 7.95 -8.52
N ASP A 24 2.65 7.32 -9.61
CA ASP A 24 1.96 7.45 -10.89
C ASP A 24 0.53 6.93 -10.80
N LEU A 25 0.32 5.75 -10.20
CA LEU A 25 -1.00 5.15 -10.00
C LEU A 25 -1.94 6.03 -9.18
N VAL A 26 -1.49 6.48 -8.00
CA VAL A 26 -2.31 7.35 -7.13
C VAL A 26 -2.62 8.68 -7.83
N GLY A 27 -1.78 9.14 -8.76
CA GLY A 27 -1.99 10.38 -9.51
C GLY A 27 -2.96 10.21 -10.66
N MET A 28 -2.85 9.09 -11.37
CA MET A 28 -3.66 8.76 -12.53
C MET A 28 -5.11 8.44 -12.14
N PHE A 29 -5.32 7.73 -11.03
CA PHE A 29 -6.65 7.31 -10.62
C PHE A 29 -7.41 8.34 -9.79
N GLY A 30 -6.75 9.36 -9.23
CA GLY A 30 -7.41 10.46 -8.53
C GLY A 30 -8.34 9.98 -7.41
N ASP A 31 -9.66 10.10 -7.63
CA ASP A 31 -10.72 9.66 -6.71
C ASP A 31 -10.95 8.14 -6.71
N HIS A 32 -10.54 7.45 -7.78
CA HIS A 32 -10.53 5.99 -7.80
C HIS A 32 -9.32 5.48 -7.01
N SER A 33 -9.58 4.57 -6.08
CA SER A 33 -8.50 3.99 -5.27
C SER A 33 -7.72 2.98 -6.09
N ALA A 34 -6.48 3.33 -6.45
CA ALA A 34 -5.50 2.38 -6.94
C ALA A 34 -5.39 1.19 -5.96
N THR A 35 -5.45 -0.02 -6.51
CA THR A 35 -5.41 -1.28 -5.77
C THR A 35 -4.01 -1.89 -5.78
N SER A 36 -3.74 -2.79 -4.84
CA SER A 36 -2.48 -3.54 -4.82
C SER A 36 -2.25 -4.31 -6.13
N ALA A 37 -3.32 -4.84 -6.74
CA ALA A 37 -3.24 -5.56 -8.02
C ALA A 37 -2.76 -4.65 -9.17
N ASP A 38 -3.19 -3.38 -9.19
CA ASP A 38 -2.75 -2.42 -10.20
C ASP A 38 -1.24 -2.16 -10.10
N LEU A 39 -0.72 -2.01 -8.89
CA LEU A 39 0.71 -1.80 -8.67
C LEU A 39 1.54 -3.03 -9.01
N ILE A 40 1.06 -4.23 -8.64
CA ILE A 40 1.71 -5.49 -9.02
C ILE A 40 1.80 -5.60 -10.54
N ALA A 41 0.68 -5.41 -11.25
CA ALA A 41 0.64 -5.52 -12.71
C ALA A 41 1.54 -4.47 -13.39
N LEU A 42 1.49 -3.22 -12.93
CA LEU A 42 2.27 -2.13 -13.51
C LEU A 42 3.78 -2.37 -13.36
N VAL A 43 4.22 -2.71 -12.15
CA VAL A 43 5.65 -2.86 -11.85
C VAL A 43 6.21 -4.12 -12.51
N PHE A 44 5.43 -5.20 -12.58
CA PHE A 44 5.81 -6.36 -13.36
C PHE A 44 5.98 -6.01 -14.84
N GLY A 45 5.00 -5.31 -15.44
CA GLY A 45 5.03 -4.94 -16.85
C GLY A 45 6.15 -3.97 -17.23
N GLN A 46 6.51 -3.03 -16.36
CA GLN A 46 7.53 -2.01 -16.66
C GLN A 46 8.95 -2.40 -16.28
N HIS A 47 9.11 -3.20 -15.22
CA HIS A 47 10.40 -3.40 -14.57
C HIS A 47 10.73 -4.88 -14.29
N ALA A 48 9.83 -5.81 -14.61
CA ALA A 48 9.96 -7.23 -14.27
C ALA A 48 10.26 -7.48 -12.78
N ILE A 49 9.71 -6.62 -11.91
CA ILE A 49 9.85 -6.77 -10.45
C ILE A 49 8.58 -7.44 -9.93
N GLU A 50 8.77 -8.59 -9.28
CA GLU A 50 7.70 -9.27 -8.55
C GLU A 50 7.62 -8.74 -7.12
N ILE A 51 6.40 -8.40 -6.69
CA ILE A 51 6.07 -7.97 -5.34
C ILE A 51 4.80 -8.67 -4.87
N GLY A 52 4.69 -8.89 -3.56
CA GLY A 52 3.47 -9.40 -2.95
C GLY A 52 2.43 -8.30 -2.70
N GLU A 53 1.20 -8.71 -2.41
CA GLU A 53 0.08 -7.80 -2.14
C GLU A 53 0.33 -6.88 -0.95
N ASP A 54 0.87 -7.39 0.16
CA ASP A 54 1.22 -6.59 1.34
C ASP A 54 2.34 -5.58 1.09
N GLU A 55 3.28 -5.90 0.19
CA GLU A 55 4.32 -4.97 -0.21
C GLU A 55 3.72 -3.86 -1.08
N ALA A 56 2.91 -4.22 -2.06
CA ALA A 56 2.21 -3.28 -2.93
C ALA A 56 1.33 -2.31 -2.12
N ALA A 57 0.54 -2.82 -1.17
CA ALA A 57 -0.31 -2.02 -0.29
C ALA A 57 0.50 -0.95 0.46
N ARG A 58 1.65 -1.32 1.03
CA ARG A 58 2.54 -0.38 1.74
C ARG A 58 3.09 0.72 0.85
N TYR A 59 3.43 0.42 -0.41
CA TYR A 59 3.90 1.43 -1.36
C TYR A 59 2.77 2.37 -1.79
N LEU A 60 1.56 1.87 -2.00
CA LEU A 60 0.39 2.70 -2.29
C LEU A 60 0.07 3.62 -1.12
N ASP A 61 0.10 3.11 0.11
CA ASP A 61 -0.11 3.91 1.32
C ASP A 61 0.97 4.98 1.48
N ALA A 62 2.24 4.64 1.24
CA ALA A 62 3.32 5.61 1.24
C ALA A 62 3.12 6.70 0.17
N ALA A 63 2.66 6.34 -1.02
CA ALA A 63 2.37 7.29 -2.10
C ALA A 63 1.19 8.22 -1.75
N ARG A 64 0.12 7.70 -1.15
CA ARG A 64 -1.02 8.49 -0.65
C ARG A 64 -0.59 9.50 0.40
N VAL A 65 0.17 9.07 1.41
CA VAL A 65 0.73 9.95 2.45
C VAL A 65 1.64 11.01 1.84
N THR A 66 2.49 10.63 0.88
CA THR A 66 3.37 11.58 0.17
C THR A 66 2.59 12.68 -0.55
N ARG A 67 1.39 12.36 -1.05
CA ARG A 67 0.47 13.33 -1.66
C ARG A 67 -0.40 14.11 -0.67
N GLY A 68 -0.22 13.91 0.63
CA GLY A 68 -0.98 14.60 1.67
C GLY A 68 -2.34 13.97 1.99
N GLN A 69 -2.63 12.76 1.47
CA GLN A 69 -3.83 12.02 1.85
C GLN A 69 -3.61 11.35 3.21
N ARG A 70 -4.64 11.36 4.06
CA ARG A 70 -4.66 10.53 5.27
C ARG A 70 -5.02 9.11 4.88
N LEU A 71 -4.27 8.14 5.41
CA LEU A 71 -4.72 6.76 5.39
C LEU A 71 -5.97 6.64 6.26
N PRO A 72 -6.97 5.84 5.85
CA PRO A 72 -8.02 5.44 6.77
C PRO A 72 -7.33 4.83 8.00
N ALA A 73 -7.81 5.15 9.21
CA ALA A 73 -7.29 4.57 10.44
C ALA A 73 -7.19 3.04 10.23
N GLY A 74 -5.97 2.53 10.26
CA GLY A 74 -5.64 1.26 9.62
C GLY A 74 -6.50 0.11 10.14
N ASN A 75 -6.97 -0.73 9.24
CA ASN A 75 -7.21 -2.15 9.51
C ASN A 75 -7.88 -2.48 10.86
N GLU A 76 -9.06 -1.91 11.14
CA GLU A 76 -10.04 -2.55 12.03
C GLU A 76 -10.64 -3.81 11.36
N LEU A 77 -9.78 -4.72 10.89
CA LEU A 77 -10.13 -6.13 10.83
C LEU A 77 -9.92 -6.68 12.24
N LYS A 78 -11.03 -6.77 12.98
CA LYS A 78 -11.32 -7.57 14.18
C LYS A 78 -11.80 -6.76 15.39
N ASP A 79 -12.91 -6.05 15.22
CA ASP A 79 -13.89 -5.94 16.31
C ASP A 79 -15.32 -6.20 15.79
N ARG A 80 -15.45 -7.29 15.04
CA ARG A 80 -16.72 -8.03 14.97
C ARG A 80 -16.91 -8.80 16.29
N THR A 81 -17.00 -8.05 17.37
CA THR A 81 -17.50 -8.51 18.67
C THR A 81 -18.45 -7.43 19.17
N SER A 82 -19.57 -7.29 18.46
CA SER A 82 -20.80 -6.88 19.11
C SER A 82 -21.27 -8.04 19.98
N PRO A 83 -21.31 -7.94 21.31
CA PRO A 83 -22.44 -8.51 22.02
C PRO A 83 -23.58 -7.50 21.92
N LEU A 84 -24.66 -7.97 21.29
CA LEU A 84 -26.01 -7.42 21.36
C LEU A 84 -26.25 -6.81 22.76
N ARG A 85 -26.27 -5.47 22.87
CA ARG A 85 -26.78 -4.82 24.08
C ARG A 85 -28.30 -4.86 23.99
N SER A 86 -28.87 -5.91 24.58
CA SER A 86 -30.31 -6.10 24.76
C SER A 86 -30.99 -4.82 25.27
N PRO A 87 -32.19 -4.48 24.78
CA PRO A 87 -32.98 -3.42 25.40
C PRO A 87 -33.37 -3.86 26.83
N ARG A 88 -33.05 -3.02 27.83
CA ARG A 88 -33.51 -3.26 29.21
C ARG A 88 -35.03 -3.06 29.27
N PRO A 89 -35.76 -3.87 30.06
CA PRO A 89 -37.18 -3.61 30.30
C PRO A 89 -37.33 -2.37 31.17
N ILE A 90 -38.33 -1.58 30.80
CA ILE A 90 -38.84 -0.41 31.48
C ILE A 90 -39.51 -0.91 32.78
N GLY A 91 -39.07 -0.38 33.91
CA GLY A 91 -39.73 -0.52 35.21
C GLY A 91 -40.12 0.85 35.72
#